data_AF-D5C4J7-F1
#
_entry.id   AF-D5C4J7-F1
#
_cell.length_a   1.000
_cell.length_b   1.000
_cell.length_c   1.000
_cell.angle_alpha   90.00
_cell.angle_beta   90.00
_cell.angle_gamma   90.00
#
_symmetry.space_group_name_H-M   'P 1'
#
loop_
_entity.id
_entity.type
_entity.pdbx_description
1 polymer ?
#
loop_
_entity_poly.entity_id
_entity_poly.type
_entity_poly.pdbx_seq_one_letter_code
_entity_poly.pdbx_strand_id
1 'polypeptide(L)'
;MKSSPTQHSLFFTAIHWILASLIFVLIGLGWYLQYLPPTAPEREFFINLHISLGLTSVILVAFQILLWLILGSSPLLGGTSGWQKAVVWNLYLLIYGCVAIAAISGFLQATSSGIPIKFWGLSIPTWETKNSDLVGFYKALHEITAIVLTVLVIILVGVIFLKTHQRDELPPPHPPARPQQPGRRFKSKRMPSNLAKAILRLVKNLRRLGWTVFWIQFIFAIASALLLLFATSGQVLSPNELSGGLLWAFYAFVILCLSTIIFFYYTRLARKIYLEPDTYISAEKESSPWLLGLSSKVSLLGTLVSFIGMGVSISLLIAKTVSQPPGIAITDPSKIIRALDVFILVINFSLLTAHSIGTMVSIWVTILASNAHKQKLLASPHLNASSMT
;
A
#
# COMPACT_ATOMS: atom_id res chain seq x y z
N MET A 1 44.42 8.02 -0.82
CA MET A 1 43.85 8.37 0.50
C MET A 1 42.50 7.67 0.63
N LYS A 2 42.36 6.70 1.55
CA LYS A 2 41.08 6.01 1.82
C LYS A 2 40.25 6.92 2.72
N SER A 3 39.17 7.50 2.21
CA SER A 3 38.20 8.25 3.00
C SER A 3 37.65 7.38 4.13
N SER A 4 37.39 7.98 5.30
CA SER A 4 36.92 7.26 6.47
C SER A 4 35.52 6.66 6.25
N PRO A 5 35.18 5.52 6.88
CA PRO A 5 33.87 4.86 6.72
C PRO A 5 32.67 5.78 6.99
N THR A 6 32.85 6.79 7.84
CA THR A 6 31.86 7.80 8.21
C THR A 6 31.60 8.82 7.08
N GLN A 7 32.63 9.28 6.35
CA GLN A 7 32.46 10.20 5.22
C GLN A 7 31.73 9.55 4.04
N HIS A 8 32.03 8.28 3.76
CA HIS A 8 31.29 7.51 2.76
C HIS A 8 29.79 7.46 3.09
N SER A 9 29.42 7.23 4.35
CA SER A 9 28.01 7.16 4.78
C SER A 9 27.23 8.46 4.58
N LEU A 10 27.88 9.62 4.76
CA LEU A 10 27.25 10.93 4.60
C LEU A 10 26.93 11.23 3.14
N PHE A 11 27.85 10.88 2.22
CA PHE A 11 27.65 11.07 0.79
C PHE A 11 26.47 10.23 0.25
N PHE A 12 26.40 8.95 0.64
CA PHE A 12 25.27 8.07 0.29
C PHE A 12 23.93 8.58 0.83
N THR A 13 23.96 9.13 2.05
CA THR A 13 22.78 9.69 2.71
C THR A 13 22.32 10.95 2.00
N ALA A 14 23.24 11.84 1.61
CA ALA A 14 22.94 13.05 0.87
C ALA A 14 22.28 12.74 -0.50
N ILE A 15 22.84 11.83 -1.29
CA ILE A 15 22.24 11.43 -2.58
C ILE A 15 20.85 10.84 -2.38
N HIS A 16 20.66 10.00 -1.36
CA HIS A 16 19.35 9.43 -1.05
C HIS A 16 18.29 10.51 -0.76
N TRP A 17 18.63 11.50 0.07
CA TRP A 17 17.71 12.60 0.38
C TRP A 17 17.44 13.51 -0.81
N ILE A 18 18.45 13.78 -1.66
CA ILE A 18 18.26 14.49 -2.92
C ILE A 18 17.26 13.73 -3.80
N LEU A 19 17.44 12.42 -3.96
CA LEU A 19 16.54 11.57 -4.74
C LEU A 19 15.12 11.56 -4.15
N ALA A 20 14.98 11.42 -2.83
CA ALA A 20 13.69 11.41 -2.15
C ALA A 20 12.92 12.72 -2.35
N SER A 21 13.59 13.86 -2.17
CA SER A 21 13.02 15.18 -2.43
C SER A 21 12.65 15.37 -3.89
N LEU A 22 13.50 14.91 -4.81
CA LEU A 22 13.23 14.98 -6.25
C LEU A 22 11.99 14.16 -6.65
N ILE A 23 11.84 12.95 -6.12
CA ILE A 23 10.65 12.11 -6.35
C ILE A 23 9.39 12.80 -5.81
N PHE A 24 9.44 13.41 -4.63
CA PHE A 24 8.31 14.14 -4.06
C PHE A 24 7.89 15.33 -4.93
N VAL A 25 8.85 16.11 -5.42
CA VAL A 25 8.60 17.21 -6.37
C VAL A 25 8.03 16.70 -7.68
N LEU A 26 8.55 15.60 -8.23
CA LEU A 26 8.06 14.99 -9.46
C LEU A 26 6.61 14.53 -9.33
N ILE A 27 6.25 13.87 -8.23
CA ILE A 27 4.86 13.48 -7.92
C ILE A 27 3.98 14.74 -7.89
N GLY A 28 4.33 15.75 -7.07
CA GLY A 28 3.53 16.98 -6.98
C GLY A 28 3.36 17.68 -8.33
N LEU A 29 4.44 17.80 -9.11
CA LEU A 29 4.43 18.43 -10.43
C LEU A 29 3.63 17.63 -11.46
N GLY A 30 3.70 16.30 -11.42
CA GLY A 30 2.92 15.43 -12.30
C GLY A 30 1.42 15.57 -12.06
N TRP A 31 1.00 15.62 -10.79
CA TRP A 31 -0.39 15.90 -10.43
C TRP A 31 -0.82 17.31 -10.85
N TYR A 32 0.02 18.32 -10.61
CA TYR A 32 -0.26 19.70 -11.03
C TYR A 32 -0.49 19.81 -12.55
N LEU A 33 0.34 19.13 -13.36
CA LEU A 33 0.22 19.09 -14.82
C LEU A 33 -1.09 18.45 -15.33
N GLN A 34 -1.75 17.59 -14.54
CA GLN A 34 -3.06 17.04 -14.92
C GLN A 34 -4.18 18.09 -14.86
N TYR A 35 -4.07 19.07 -13.96
CA TYR A 35 -5.06 20.12 -13.78
C TYR A 35 -4.77 21.37 -14.62
N LEU A 36 -3.56 21.50 -15.17
CA LEU A 36 -3.15 22.66 -15.95
C LEU A 36 -3.76 22.62 -17.37
N PRO A 37 -4.58 23.62 -17.77
CA PRO A 37 -5.24 23.63 -19.07
C PRO A 37 -4.22 23.57 -20.22
N PRO A 38 -4.51 22.84 -21.33
CA PRO A 38 -3.62 22.77 -22.49
C PRO A 38 -3.22 24.12 -23.09
N THR A 39 -4.05 25.15 -22.89
CA THR A 39 -3.87 26.52 -23.40
C THR A 39 -3.05 27.43 -22.49
N ALA A 40 -2.68 26.98 -21.28
CA ALA A 40 -1.94 27.81 -20.33
C ALA A 40 -0.51 28.09 -20.84
N PRO A 41 -0.06 29.35 -20.87
CA PRO A 41 1.25 29.72 -21.42
C PRO A 41 2.43 29.10 -20.64
N GLU A 42 2.28 28.87 -19.34
CA GLU A 42 3.29 28.26 -18.47
C GLU A 42 3.37 26.72 -18.59
N ARG A 43 2.44 26.08 -19.32
CA ARG A 43 2.37 24.62 -19.39
C ARG A 43 3.59 23.98 -20.04
N GLU A 44 4.13 24.58 -21.09
CA GLU A 44 5.35 24.10 -21.75
C GLU A 44 6.53 24.06 -20.77
N PHE A 45 6.67 25.11 -19.95
CA PHE A 45 7.73 25.21 -18.96
C PHE A 45 7.65 24.07 -17.94
N PHE A 46 6.46 23.84 -17.36
CA PHE A 46 6.29 22.78 -16.36
C PHE A 46 6.45 21.37 -16.92
N ILE A 47 6.06 21.13 -18.19
CA ILE A 47 6.31 19.85 -18.87
C ILE A 47 7.82 19.61 -19.03
N ASN A 48 8.55 20.59 -19.57
CA ASN A 48 9.99 20.47 -19.76
C ASN A 48 10.73 20.32 -18.42
N LEU A 49 10.30 21.04 -17.38
CA LEU A 49 10.83 20.89 -16.03
C LEU A 49 10.57 19.48 -15.48
N HIS A 50 9.35 18.96 -15.61
CA HIS A 50 9.00 17.61 -15.15
C HIS A 50 9.83 16.54 -15.85
N ILE A 51 9.97 16.61 -17.17
CA ILE A 51 10.79 15.68 -17.95
C ILE A 51 12.27 15.78 -17.53
N SER A 52 12.78 17.00 -17.35
CA SER A 52 14.18 17.23 -16.96
C SER A 52 14.50 16.65 -15.59
N LEU A 53 13.64 16.90 -14.61
CA LEU A 53 13.75 16.34 -13.27
C LEU A 53 13.60 14.81 -13.30
N GLY A 54 12.69 14.28 -14.13
CA GLY A 54 12.44 12.85 -14.29
C GLY A 54 13.68 12.12 -14.82
N LEU A 55 14.25 12.58 -15.93
CA LEU A 55 15.47 12.00 -16.50
C LEU A 55 16.67 12.14 -15.56
N THR A 56 16.79 13.28 -14.86
CA THR A 56 17.83 13.47 -13.83
C THR A 56 17.69 12.43 -12.71
N SER A 57 16.46 12.11 -12.29
CA SER A 57 16.23 11.09 -11.25
C SER A 57 16.69 9.70 -11.68
N VAL A 58 16.53 9.33 -12.96
CA VAL A 58 17.03 8.05 -13.51
C VAL A 58 18.55 7.99 -13.44
N ILE A 59 19.23 9.07 -13.84
CA ILE A 59 20.69 9.16 -13.77
C ILE A 59 21.17 9.01 -12.32
N LEU A 60 20.51 9.68 -11.37
CA LEU A 60 20.82 9.57 -9.94
C LEU A 60 20.56 8.17 -9.38
N VAL A 61 19.46 7.50 -9.78
CA VAL A 61 19.20 6.10 -9.41
C VAL A 61 20.29 5.18 -9.95
N ALA A 62 20.65 5.32 -11.23
CA ALA A 62 21.71 4.52 -11.85
C ALA A 62 23.06 4.73 -11.16
N PHE A 63 23.39 5.98 -10.85
CA PHE A 63 24.59 6.34 -10.09
C PHE A 63 24.56 5.75 -8.67
N GLN A 64 23.43 5.84 -7.96
CA GLN A 64 23.26 5.25 -6.63
C GLN A 64 23.46 3.73 -6.65
N ILE A 65 22.90 3.04 -7.65
CA ILE A 65 23.08 1.58 -7.84
C ILE A 65 24.55 1.26 -8.13
N LEU A 66 25.20 2.03 -9.01
CA LEU A 66 26.62 1.86 -9.32
C LEU A 66 27.50 2.01 -8.07
N LEU A 67 27.22 3.03 -7.25
CA LEU A 67 27.93 3.22 -5.98
C LEU A 67 27.71 2.05 -5.02
N TRP A 68 26.50 1.46 -4.98
CA TRP A 68 26.24 0.25 -4.18
C TRP A 68 27.08 -0.95 -4.65
N LEU A 69 27.26 -1.11 -5.97
CA LEU A 69 28.04 -2.19 -6.55
C LEU A 69 29.55 -2.03 -6.29
N ILE A 70 30.07 -0.81 -6.35
CA ILE A 70 31.51 -0.52 -6.21
C ILE A 70 31.95 -0.48 -4.75
N LEU A 71 31.15 0.15 -3.87
CA LEU A 71 31.59 0.49 -2.50
C LEU A 71 31.04 -0.44 -1.42
N GLY A 72 30.03 -1.26 -1.76
CA GLY A 72 29.48 -2.28 -0.86
C GLY A 72 28.62 -1.72 0.29
N SER A 73 27.34 -2.11 0.27
CA SER A 73 26.31 -1.90 1.30
C SER A 73 25.70 -0.49 1.42
N SER A 74 24.36 -0.42 1.35
CA SER A 74 23.58 0.75 1.75
C SER A 74 23.62 0.92 3.29
N PRO A 75 23.99 2.11 3.83
CA PRO A 75 24.06 2.40 5.26
C PRO A 75 22.74 2.20 6.03
N LEU A 76 21.60 2.16 5.32
CA LEU A 76 20.25 2.19 5.90
C LEU A 76 19.79 0.88 6.57
N LEU A 77 20.60 -0.17 6.53
CA LEU A 77 20.22 -1.54 6.96
C LEU A 77 20.93 -2.05 8.22
N GLY A 78 21.75 -1.23 8.88
CA GLY A 78 22.41 -1.59 10.14
C GLY A 78 21.41 -1.99 11.24
N GLY A 79 21.59 -3.16 11.84
CA GLY A 79 20.83 -3.61 13.02
C GLY A 79 19.41 -4.15 12.77
N THR A 80 19.07 -4.55 11.54
CA THR A 80 17.76 -5.16 11.21
C THR A 80 17.86 -6.68 11.02
N SER A 81 16.83 -7.43 11.40
CA SER A 81 16.80 -8.89 11.20
C SER A 81 16.80 -9.26 9.72
N GLY A 82 17.36 -10.41 9.33
CA GLY A 82 17.62 -10.76 7.92
C GLY A 82 16.42 -10.65 6.97
N TRP A 83 15.20 -11.01 7.43
CA TRP A 83 13.99 -10.87 6.61
C TRP A 83 13.52 -9.41 6.47
N GLN A 84 13.72 -8.57 7.51
CA GLN A 84 13.42 -7.13 7.43
C GLN A 84 14.36 -6.46 6.42
N LYS A 85 15.63 -6.87 6.43
CA LYS A 85 16.61 -6.41 5.45
C LYS A 85 16.18 -6.76 4.03
N ALA A 86 15.73 -7.98 3.79
CA ALA A 86 15.21 -8.41 2.49
C ALA A 86 13.96 -7.62 2.06
N VAL A 87 13.00 -7.39 2.96
CA VAL A 87 11.77 -6.62 2.63
C VAL A 87 12.10 -5.18 2.26
N VAL A 88 12.93 -4.51 3.07
CA VAL A 88 13.33 -3.12 2.81
C VAL A 88 14.12 -3.02 1.51
N TRP A 89 14.99 -3.99 1.24
CA TRP A 89 15.75 -4.05 -0.02
C TRP A 89 14.84 -4.18 -1.24
N ASN A 90 13.87 -5.09 -1.21
CA ASN A 90 12.91 -5.26 -2.30
C ASN A 90 12.04 -4.00 -2.50
N LEU A 91 11.64 -3.33 -1.42
CA LEU A 91 10.89 -2.08 -1.49
C LEU A 91 11.69 -0.97 -2.17
N TYR A 92 12.98 -0.81 -1.83
CA TYR A 92 13.86 0.16 -2.50
C TYR A 92 14.05 -0.16 -3.98
N LEU A 93 14.30 -1.43 -4.32
CA LEU A 93 14.43 -1.86 -5.71
C LEU A 93 13.16 -1.60 -6.51
N LEU A 94 11.99 -1.86 -5.92
CA LEU A 94 10.70 -1.62 -6.56
C LEU A 94 10.48 -0.13 -6.80
N ILE A 95 10.76 0.73 -5.80
CA ILE A 95 10.67 2.19 -5.94
C ILE A 95 11.60 2.67 -7.05
N TYR A 96 12.86 2.20 -7.09
CA TYR A 96 13.82 2.58 -8.12
C TYR A 96 13.39 2.10 -9.51
N GLY A 97 12.86 0.88 -9.61
CA GLY A 97 12.28 0.36 -10.83
C GLY A 97 11.11 1.21 -11.32
N CYS A 98 10.19 1.60 -10.42
CA CYS A 98 9.07 2.47 -10.76
C CYS A 98 9.54 3.86 -11.23
N VAL A 99 10.53 4.47 -10.57
CA VAL A 99 11.11 5.75 -11.01
C VAL A 99 11.66 5.64 -12.42
N ALA A 100 12.44 4.60 -12.71
CA ALA A 100 13.01 4.38 -14.04
C ALA A 100 11.92 4.15 -15.10
N ILE A 101 10.97 3.25 -14.85
CA ILE A 101 9.88 2.95 -15.78
C ILE A 101 9.03 4.19 -16.04
N ALA A 102 8.66 4.95 -15.00
CA ALA A 102 7.88 6.18 -15.15
C ALA A 102 8.64 7.22 -15.97
N ALA A 103 9.89 7.53 -15.63
CA ALA A 103 10.66 8.54 -16.36
C ALA A 103 10.92 8.17 -17.82
N ILE A 104 11.27 6.90 -18.10
CA ILE A 104 11.51 6.42 -19.47
C ILE A 104 10.21 6.44 -20.28
N SER A 105 9.10 5.93 -19.74
CA SER A 105 7.81 5.97 -20.42
C SER A 105 7.33 7.39 -20.67
N GLY A 106 7.49 8.32 -19.73
CA GLY A 106 7.14 9.74 -19.93
C GLY A 106 7.99 10.40 -21.02
N PHE A 107 9.29 10.09 -21.08
CA PHE A 107 10.17 10.54 -22.16
C PHE A 107 9.75 9.98 -23.53
N LEU A 108 9.44 8.68 -23.58
CA LEU A 108 8.98 8.01 -24.81
C LEU A 108 7.61 8.53 -25.27
N GLN A 109 6.71 8.85 -24.34
CA GLN A 109 5.45 9.53 -24.62
C GLN A 109 5.70 10.88 -25.30
N ALA A 110 6.60 11.69 -24.74
CA ALA A 110 6.86 13.03 -25.23
C ALA A 110 7.53 13.03 -26.62
N THR A 111 8.53 12.16 -26.81
CA THR A 111 9.19 11.97 -28.11
C THR A 111 8.26 11.40 -29.18
N SER A 112 7.33 10.51 -28.82
CA SER A 112 6.32 9.95 -29.74
C SER A 112 5.20 10.95 -30.09
N SER A 113 5.06 12.02 -29.31
CA SER A 113 4.04 13.07 -29.53
C SER A 113 4.43 14.08 -30.61
N GLY A 114 5.69 14.06 -31.07
CA GLY A 114 6.23 15.02 -32.03
C GLY A 114 6.43 16.44 -31.45
N ILE A 115 6.30 16.59 -30.12
CA ILE A 115 6.48 17.88 -29.43
C ILE A 115 7.97 18.02 -29.12
N PRO A 116 8.64 19.11 -29.53
CA PRO A 116 10.03 19.37 -29.16
C PRO A 116 10.17 19.43 -27.64
N ILE A 117 10.96 18.54 -27.07
CA ILE A 117 11.22 18.50 -25.62
C ILE A 117 12.60 19.07 -25.31
N LYS A 118 12.68 19.77 -24.17
CA LYS A 118 13.92 20.38 -23.69
C LYS A 118 14.34 19.70 -22.39
N PHE A 119 15.56 19.20 -22.36
CA PHE A 119 16.22 18.73 -21.14
C PHE A 119 17.12 19.84 -20.61
N TRP A 120 16.74 20.44 -19.48
CA TRP A 120 17.40 21.64 -18.93
C TRP A 120 17.61 22.75 -19.96
N GLY A 121 16.62 22.97 -20.83
CA GLY A 121 16.65 23.98 -21.89
C GLY A 121 17.30 23.52 -23.21
N LEU A 122 18.01 22.40 -23.21
CA LEU A 122 18.62 21.82 -24.42
C LEU A 122 17.60 20.96 -25.17
N SER A 123 17.33 21.30 -26.43
CA SER A 123 16.44 20.51 -27.27
C SER A 123 17.03 19.11 -27.52
N ILE A 124 16.25 18.08 -27.22
CA ILE A 124 16.61 16.69 -27.54
C ILE A 124 15.94 16.31 -28.87
N PRO A 125 16.63 15.56 -29.76
CA PRO A 125 16.02 15.05 -30.98
C PRO A 125 14.76 14.24 -30.68
N THR A 126 13.65 14.62 -31.30
CA THR A 126 12.41 13.84 -31.32
C THR A 126 12.36 12.97 -32.57
N TRP A 127 11.59 11.89 -32.52
CA TRP A 127 11.45 11.01 -33.67
C TRP A 127 10.41 11.62 -34.62
N GLU A 128 10.70 11.67 -35.92
CA GLU A 128 9.91 12.47 -36.88
C GLU A 128 8.46 11.98 -37.08
N THR A 129 8.16 10.71 -36.79
CA THR A 129 6.82 10.15 -37.02
C THR A 129 6.00 10.11 -35.74
N LYS A 130 5.01 11.00 -35.64
CA LYS A 130 3.97 10.96 -34.60
C LYS A 130 3.21 9.63 -34.69
N ASN A 131 3.13 8.90 -33.58
CA ASN A 131 2.36 7.66 -33.48
C ASN A 131 1.42 7.73 -32.26
N SER A 132 0.11 7.89 -32.52
CA SER A 132 -0.91 8.06 -31.47
C SER A 132 -1.03 6.85 -30.55
N ASP A 133 -0.83 5.64 -31.07
CA ASP A 133 -0.98 4.40 -30.30
C ASP A 133 0.15 4.27 -29.27
N LEU A 134 1.38 4.58 -29.69
CA LEU A 134 2.54 4.63 -28.80
C LEU A 134 2.40 5.72 -27.74
N VAL A 135 1.90 6.91 -28.10
CA VAL A 135 1.65 7.99 -27.15
C VAL A 135 0.65 7.55 -26.08
N GLY A 136 -0.45 6.90 -26.47
CA GLY A 136 -1.46 6.38 -25.54
C GLY A 136 -0.87 5.31 -24.60
N PHE A 137 -0.12 4.35 -25.15
CA PHE A 137 0.54 3.31 -24.37
C PHE A 137 1.53 3.86 -23.35
N TYR A 138 2.44 4.73 -23.77
CA TYR A 138 3.46 5.30 -22.88
C TYR A 138 2.86 6.23 -21.83
N LYS A 139 1.81 6.99 -22.17
CA LYS A 139 1.05 7.79 -21.21
C LYS A 139 0.45 6.91 -20.12
N ALA A 140 -0.23 5.82 -20.51
CA ALA A 140 -0.83 4.89 -19.56
C ALA A 140 0.26 4.27 -18.65
N LEU A 141 1.34 3.76 -19.25
CA LEU A 141 2.46 3.19 -18.50
C LEU A 141 3.07 4.18 -17.50
N HIS A 142 3.25 5.44 -17.91
CA HIS A 142 3.76 6.50 -17.05
C HIS A 142 2.83 6.79 -15.87
N GLU A 143 1.55 7.07 -16.13
CA GLU A 143 0.55 7.42 -15.12
C GLU A 143 0.37 6.31 -14.08
N ILE A 144 0.24 5.07 -14.56
CA ILE A 144 0.15 3.89 -13.71
C ILE A 144 1.37 3.77 -12.81
N THR A 145 2.56 3.84 -13.41
CA THR A 145 3.80 3.63 -12.66
C THR A 145 4.00 4.74 -11.63
N ALA A 146 3.58 5.98 -11.95
CA ALA A 146 3.57 7.09 -11.02
C ALA A 146 2.60 6.85 -9.84
N ILE A 147 1.41 6.31 -10.08
CA ILE A 147 0.46 5.97 -9.00
C ILE A 147 1.03 4.86 -8.10
N VAL A 148 1.58 3.80 -8.68
CA VAL A 148 2.23 2.71 -7.93
C VAL A 148 3.38 3.27 -7.09
N LEU A 149 4.23 4.11 -7.69
CA LEU A 149 5.32 4.78 -7.00
C LEU A 149 4.81 5.60 -5.80
N THR A 150 3.74 6.40 -5.98
CA THR A 150 3.14 7.18 -4.89
C THR A 150 2.66 6.28 -3.74
N VAL A 151 1.98 5.18 -4.04
CA VAL A 151 1.53 4.21 -3.02
C VAL A 151 2.73 3.60 -2.28
N LEU A 152 3.78 3.20 -2.99
CA LEU A 152 4.99 2.63 -2.39
C LEU A 152 5.71 3.64 -1.50
N VAL A 153 5.78 4.91 -1.91
CA VAL A 153 6.36 6.00 -1.11
C VAL A 153 5.53 6.24 0.15
N ILE A 154 4.20 6.26 0.06
CA ILE A 154 3.32 6.37 1.24
C ILE A 154 3.54 5.20 2.21
N ILE A 155 3.61 3.97 1.70
CA ILE A 155 3.90 2.79 2.52
C ILE A 155 5.27 2.93 3.18
N LEU A 156 6.31 3.33 2.44
CA LEU A 156 7.66 3.51 2.97
C LEU A 156 7.67 4.55 4.10
N VAL A 157 7.05 5.71 3.88
CA VAL A 157 6.93 6.78 4.90
C VAL A 157 6.17 6.27 6.12
N GLY A 158 5.06 5.55 5.93
CA GLY A 158 4.30 4.93 7.01
C GLY A 158 5.10 3.91 7.82
N VAL A 159 5.89 3.06 7.15
CA VAL A 159 6.78 2.10 7.81
C VAL A 159 7.87 2.81 8.62
N ILE A 160 8.46 3.87 8.07
CA ILE A 160 9.46 4.69 8.78
C ILE A 160 8.83 5.33 10.02
N PHE A 161 7.66 5.96 9.87
CA PHE A 161 6.92 6.59 10.97
C PHE A 161 6.56 5.60 12.09
N LEU A 162 6.05 4.42 11.73
CA LEU A 162 5.74 3.38 12.72
C LEU A 162 6.99 2.87 13.43
N LYS A 163 8.13 2.79 12.73
CA LYS A 163 9.41 2.36 13.31
C LYS A 163 10.02 3.42 14.22
N THR A 164 9.91 4.70 13.89
CA THR A 164 10.37 5.80 14.77
C THR A 164 9.51 5.85 16.02
N HIS A 165 8.19 5.74 15.89
CA HIS A 165 7.29 5.72 17.05
C HIS A 165 7.55 4.53 17.99
N GLN A 166 7.81 3.33 17.44
CA GLN A 166 8.20 2.16 18.24
C GLN A 166 9.55 2.32 18.97
N ARG A 167 10.46 3.17 18.48
CA ARG A 167 11.73 3.45 19.17
C ARG A 167 11.51 4.35 20.38
N ASP A 168 10.60 5.31 20.28
CA ASP A 168 10.26 6.22 21.39
C ASP A 168 9.48 5.50 22.50
N GLU A 169 8.77 4.41 22.17
CA GLU A 169 8.10 3.54 23.15
C GLU A 169 9.04 2.60 23.91
N LEU A 170 10.28 2.38 23.44
CA LEU A 170 11.26 1.57 24.15
C LEU A 170 11.93 2.42 25.24
N PRO A 171 11.97 1.96 26.52
CA PRO A 171 12.70 2.69 27.54
C PRO A 171 14.17 2.86 27.14
N PRO A 172 14.83 3.98 27.52
CA PRO A 172 16.24 4.19 27.23
C PRO A 172 17.05 2.98 27.74
N PRO A 173 18.16 2.62 27.06
CA PRO A 173 18.96 1.48 27.46
C PRO A 173 19.31 1.61 28.94
N HIS A 174 18.91 0.61 29.73
CA HIS A 174 19.18 0.61 31.15
C HIS A 174 20.71 0.76 31.37
N PRO A 175 21.14 1.62 32.31
CA PRO A 175 22.53 1.61 32.75
C PRO A 175 22.92 0.18 33.16
N PRO A 176 24.21 -0.20 33.01
CA PRO A 176 24.67 -1.56 33.30
C PRO A 176 24.11 -2.03 34.64
N ALA A 177 23.45 -3.19 34.61
CA ALA A 177 22.67 -3.68 35.73
C ALA A 177 23.52 -3.68 37.00
N ARG A 178 23.11 -2.89 38.00
CA ARG A 178 23.63 -3.04 39.36
C ARG A 178 23.39 -4.50 39.76
N PRO A 179 24.37 -5.19 40.38
CA PRO A 179 24.26 -6.60 40.72
C PRO A 179 22.92 -6.88 41.42
N GLN A 180 22.12 -7.77 40.85
CA GLN A 180 20.84 -8.15 41.42
C GLN A 180 21.10 -8.72 42.82
N GLN A 181 20.56 -8.07 43.84
CA GLN A 181 20.50 -8.66 45.17
C GLN A 181 19.64 -9.93 45.08
N PRO A 182 20.16 -11.10 45.52
CA PRO A 182 19.42 -12.34 45.44
C PRO A 182 18.34 -12.33 46.53
N GLY A 183 17.10 -11.96 46.18
CA GLY A 183 16.07 -11.89 47.21
C GLY A 183 14.63 -11.53 46.83
N ARG A 184 14.30 -11.17 45.58
CA ARG A 184 12.89 -10.97 45.19
C ARG A 184 12.54 -11.70 43.90
N ARG A 185 12.27 -13.00 44.05
CA ARG A 185 11.52 -13.79 43.09
C ARG A 185 10.11 -13.20 43.02
N PHE A 186 9.86 -12.32 42.05
CA PHE A 186 8.53 -11.79 41.77
C PHE A 186 7.60 -13.00 41.55
N LYS A 187 6.66 -13.24 42.47
CA LYS A 187 5.65 -14.28 42.31
C LYS A 187 4.82 -13.92 41.08
N SER A 188 5.08 -14.59 39.96
CA SER A 188 4.12 -14.66 38.86
C SER A 188 2.80 -15.14 39.47
N LYS A 189 1.83 -14.24 39.58
CA LYS A 189 0.47 -14.55 40.01
C LYS A 189 -0.06 -15.53 38.95
N ARG A 190 -0.17 -16.82 39.29
CA ARG A 190 -0.67 -17.85 38.35
C ARG A 190 -2.01 -17.38 37.79
N MET A 191 -2.05 -17.07 36.50
CA MET A 191 -3.26 -16.67 35.79
C MET A 191 -4.29 -17.82 35.87
N PRO A 192 -5.58 -17.55 36.16
CA PRO A 192 -6.59 -18.60 36.22
C PRO A 192 -6.65 -19.40 34.92
N SER A 193 -6.84 -20.71 35.05
CA SER A 193 -6.68 -21.67 33.93
C SER A 193 -7.61 -21.38 32.74
N ASN A 194 -8.81 -20.88 32.98
CA ASN A 194 -9.78 -20.51 31.93
C ASN A 194 -9.35 -19.26 31.15
N LEU A 195 -8.80 -18.26 31.83
CA LEU A 195 -8.26 -17.05 31.21
C LEU A 195 -7.04 -17.38 30.34
N ALA A 196 -6.11 -18.18 30.87
CA ALA A 196 -4.94 -18.64 30.12
C ALA A 196 -5.33 -19.41 28.85
N LYS A 197 -6.31 -20.32 28.93
CA LYS A 197 -6.84 -21.06 27.77
C LYS A 197 -7.50 -20.14 26.73
N ALA A 198 -8.22 -19.10 27.17
CA ALA A 198 -8.88 -18.15 26.27
C ALA A 198 -7.85 -17.30 25.51
N ILE A 199 -6.83 -16.78 26.21
CA ILE A 199 -5.74 -16.00 25.62
C ILE A 199 -4.93 -16.84 24.62
N LEU A 200 -4.58 -18.08 24.97
CA LEU A 200 -3.86 -18.98 24.07
C LEU A 200 -4.67 -19.28 22.81
N ARG A 201 -5.99 -19.50 22.94
CA ARG A 201 -6.90 -19.67 21.79
C ARG A 201 -6.92 -18.42 20.90
N LEU A 202 -7.03 -17.23 21.50
CA LEU A 202 -7.00 -15.97 20.77
C LEU A 202 -5.67 -15.82 20.00
N VAL A 203 -4.53 -15.93 20.68
CA VAL A 203 -3.19 -15.79 20.08
C VAL A 203 -2.97 -16.77 18.93
N LYS A 204 -3.32 -18.04 19.13
CA LYS A 204 -3.14 -19.09 18.11
C LYS A 204 -3.97 -18.79 16.86
N ASN A 205 -5.24 -18.41 17.03
CA ASN A 205 -6.13 -18.09 15.91
C ASN A 205 -5.74 -16.77 15.25
N LEU A 206 -5.40 -15.73 16.02
CA LEU A 206 -4.96 -14.44 15.51
C LEU A 206 -3.73 -14.59 14.60
N ARG A 207 -2.77 -15.44 14.98
CA ARG A 207 -1.59 -15.73 14.15
C ARG A 207 -1.94 -16.56 12.91
N ARG A 208 -2.67 -17.66 13.07
CA ARG A 208 -2.97 -18.58 11.95
C ARG A 208 -3.89 -17.94 10.92
N LEU A 209 -5.02 -17.40 11.38
CA LEU A 209 -6.00 -16.74 10.52
C LEU A 209 -5.45 -15.44 9.94
N GLY A 210 -4.67 -14.68 10.72
CA GLY A 210 -3.98 -13.49 10.23
C GLY A 210 -3.07 -13.78 9.04
N TRP A 211 -2.23 -14.83 9.12
CA TRP A 211 -1.39 -15.25 7.98
C TRP A 211 -2.19 -15.75 6.79
N THR A 212 -3.24 -16.53 7.05
CA THR A 212 -4.07 -17.12 5.99
C THR A 212 -4.79 -16.02 5.20
N VAL A 213 -5.47 -15.10 5.88
CA VAL A 213 -6.19 -13.99 5.24
C VAL A 213 -5.23 -13.01 4.58
N PHE A 214 -4.09 -12.71 5.20
CA PHE A 214 -3.07 -11.85 4.60
C PHE A 214 -2.66 -12.35 3.22
N TRP A 215 -2.29 -13.63 3.09
CA TRP A 215 -1.86 -14.17 1.80
C TRP A 215 -2.98 -14.19 0.77
N ILE A 216 -4.20 -14.57 1.18
CA ILE A 216 -5.37 -14.54 0.29
C ILE A 216 -5.60 -13.11 -0.22
N GLN A 217 -5.75 -12.12 0.67
CA GLN A 217 -6.00 -10.74 0.29
C GLN A 217 -4.85 -10.13 -0.51
N PHE A 218 -3.60 -10.48 -0.21
CA PHE A 218 -2.44 -10.02 -0.96
C PHE A 218 -2.42 -10.53 -2.40
N ILE A 219 -2.75 -11.80 -2.62
CA ILE A 219 -2.88 -12.38 -3.97
C ILE A 219 -4.00 -11.67 -4.74
N PHE A 220 -5.17 -11.50 -4.11
CA PHE A 220 -6.29 -10.77 -4.69
C PHE A 220 -5.95 -9.31 -5.00
N ALA A 221 -5.15 -8.65 -4.14
CA ALA A 221 -4.69 -7.28 -4.37
C ALA A 221 -3.78 -7.22 -5.60
N ILE A 222 -2.81 -8.12 -5.75
CA ILE A 222 -1.94 -8.17 -6.93
C ILE A 222 -2.77 -8.40 -8.20
N ALA A 223 -3.65 -9.41 -8.20
CA ALA A 223 -4.50 -9.69 -9.34
C ALA A 223 -5.40 -8.50 -9.71
N SER A 224 -6.03 -7.88 -8.71
CA SER A 224 -6.89 -6.71 -8.92
C SER A 224 -6.10 -5.48 -9.40
N ALA A 225 -4.87 -5.28 -8.93
CA ALA A 225 -4.00 -4.21 -9.40
C ALA A 225 -3.65 -4.36 -10.89
N LEU A 226 -3.30 -5.58 -11.32
CA LEU A 226 -3.01 -5.89 -12.74
C LEU A 226 -4.24 -5.76 -13.63
N LEU A 227 -5.41 -6.13 -13.12
CA LEU A 227 -6.66 -5.97 -13.86
C LEU A 227 -7.10 -4.50 -13.92
N LEU A 228 -6.98 -3.74 -12.83
CA LEU A 228 -7.27 -2.30 -12.79
C LEU A 228 -6.36 -1.54 -13.76
N LEU A 229 -5.07 -1.88 -13.76
CA LEU A 229 -4.07 -1.41 -14.72
C LEU A 229 -4.53 -1.59 -16.17
N PHE A 230 -4.98 -2.80 -16.50
CA PHE A 230 -5.45 -3.12 -17.85
C PHE A 230 -6.74 -2.36 -18.18
N ALA A 231 -7.69 -2.32 -17.24
CA ALA A 231 -8.98 -1.66 -17.40
C ALA A 231 -8.83 -0.14 -17.60
N THR A 232 -7.93 0.52 -16.87
CA THR A 232 -7.67 1.96 -17.01
C THR A 232 -6.97 2.28 -18.33
N SER A 233 -6.00 1.47 -18.72
CA SER A 233 -5.31 1.61 -20.01
C SER A 233 -6.27 1.45 -21.19
N GLY A 234 -7.19 0.49 -21.11
CA GLY A 234 -8.19 0.25 -22.15
C GLY A 234 -9.22 1.38 -22.33
N GLN A 235 -9.40 2.25 -21.33
CA GLN A 235 -10.27 3.43 -21.48
C GLN A 235 -9.67 4.50 -22.40
N VAL A 236 -8.35 4.55 -22.55
CA VAL A 236 -7.67 5.49 -23.47
C VAL A 236 -8.04 5.18 -24.92
N LEU A 237 -8.29 3.92 -25.25
CA LEU A 237 -8.65 3.45 -26.60
C LEU A 237 -10.14 3.59 -26.93
N SER A 238 -11.00 3.70 -25.90
CA SER A 238 -12.44 3.85 -26.04
C SER A 238 -12.97 4.75 -24.93
N PRO A 239 -12.80 6.09 -25.07
CA PRO A 239 -13.21 7.04 -24.06
C PRO A 239 -14.73 7.05 -23.98
N ASN A 240 -15.27 6.41 -22.95
CA ASN A 240 -16.64 6.60 -22.50
C ASN A 240 -16.60 7.24 -21.11
N GLU A 241 -17.71 7.88 -20.73
CA GLU A 241 -18.06 8.21 -19.34
C GLU A 241 -17.48 7.16 -18.38
N LEU A 242 -16.69 7.60 -17.41
CA LEU A 242 -15.96 6.75 -16.47
C LEU A 242 -16.93 5.71 -15.91
N SER A 243 -16.82 4.47 -16.38
CA SER A 243 -17.79 3.42 -16.06
C SER A 243 -17.87 3.32 -14.54
N GLY A 244 -19.03 3.59 -13.94
CA GLY A 244 -19.15 3.71 -12.48
C GLY A 244 -18.54 2.51 -11.73
N GLY A 245 -18.61 1.32 -12.32
CA GLY A 245 -17.97 0.11 -11.78
C GLY A 245 -16.44 0.19 -11.59
N LEU A 246 -15.73 0.95 -12.43
CA LEU A 246 -14.27 1.14 -12.31
C LEU A 246 -13.92 2.04 -11.12
N LEU A 247 -14.67 3.12 -10.90
CA LEU A 247 -14.49 4.00 -9.73
C LEU A 247 -14.67 3.22 -8.42
N TRP A 248 -15.76 2.46 -8.31
CA TRP A 248 -16.03 1.64 -7.14
C TRP A 248 -14.94 0.58 -6.91
N ALA A 249 -14.40 0.00 -7.99
CA ALA A 249 -13.28 -0.93 -7.91
C ALA A 249 -12.01 -0.28 -7.34
N PHE A 250 -11.69 0.96 -7.74
CA PHE A 250 -10.56 1.69 -7.17
C PHE A 250 -10.70 1.94 -5.66
N TYR A 251 -11.87 2.40 -5.21
CA TYR A 251 -12.12 2.59 -3.78
C TYR A 251 -12.02 1.27 -3.01
N ALA A 252 -12.63 0.21 -3.53
CA ALA A 252 -12.55 -1.12 -2.92
C ALA A 252 -11.12 -1.67 -2.88
N PHE A 253 -10.29 -1.39 -3.89
CA PHE A 253 -8.89 -1.78 -3.95
C PHE A 253 -8.04 -1.07 -2.88
N VAL A 254 -8.20 0.25 -2.72
CA VAL A 254 -7.51 1.01 -1.66
C VAL A 254 -7.87 0.47 -0.28
N ILE A 255 -9.15 0.17 -0.05
CA ILE A 255 -9.61 -0.43 1.21
C ILE A 255 -9.04 -1.84 1.39
N LEU A 256 -8.87 -2.62 0.32
CA LEU A 256 -8.26 -3.97 0.37
C LEU A 256 -6.79 -3.89 0.79
N CYS A 257 -6.03 -2.93 0.26
CA CYS A 257 -4.65 -2.68 0.66
C CYS A 257 -4.56 -2.35 2.16
N LEU A 258 -5.44 -1.47 2.66
CA LEU A 258 -5.53 -1.16 4.08
C LEU A 258 -5.88 -2.40 4.93
N SER A 259 -6.89 -3.17 4.51
CA SER A 259 -7.30 -4.42 5.20
C SER A 259 -6.15 -5.42 5.28
N THR A 260 -5.41 -5.60 4.19
CA THR A 260 -4.24 -6.50 4.10
C THR A 260 -3.16 -6.10 5.12
N ILE A 261 -2.88 -4.80 5.28
CA ILE A 261 -1.92 -4.29 6.26
C ILE A 261 -2.38 -4.61 7.69
N ILE A 262 -3.68 -4.47 7.99
CA ILE A 262 -4.22 -4.78 9.33
C ILE A 262 -4.10 -6.28 9.64
N PHE A 263 -4.39 -7.16 8.67
CA PHE A 263 -4.23 -8.61 8.87
C PHE A 263 -2.76 -9.01 9.03
N PHE A 264 -1.84 -8.36 8.35
CA PHE A 264 -0.42 -8.52 8.62
C PHE A 264 -0.07 -8.08 10.05
N TYR A 265 -0.60 -6.96 10.52
CA TYR A 265 -0.41 -6.49 11.90
C TYR A 265 -0.93 -7.49 12.93
N TYR A 266 -2.04 -8.19 12.68
CA TYR A 266 -2.57 -9.23 13.58
C TYR A 266 -1.58 -10.37 13.81
N THR A 267 -0.78 -10.74 12.81
CA THR A 267 0.27 -11.76 12.97
C THR A 267 1.33 -11.35 14.00
N ARG A 268 1.61 -10.05 14.10
CA ARG A 268 2.59 -9.47 15.03
C ARG A 268 1.97 -9.23 16.40
N LEU A 269 0.73 -8.72 16.42
CA LEU A 269 -0.04 -8.48 17.64
C LEU A 269 -0.21 -9.76 18.47
N ALA A 270 -0.39 -10.92 17.83
CA ALA A 270 -0.47 -12.21 18.52
C ALA A 270 0.73 -12.47 19.45
N ARG A 271 1.94 -12.08 19.04
CA ARG A 271 3.13 -12.24 19.88
C ARG A 271 3.14 -11.26 21.05
N LYS A 272 2.69 -10.01 20.83
CA LYS A 272 2.62 -9.00 21.89
C LYS A 272 1.60 -9.38 22.96
N ILE A 273 0.41 -9.84 22.57
CA ILE A 273 -0.63 -10.35 23.48
C ILE A 273 -0.13 -11.54 24.31
N TYR A 274 0.68 -12.43 23.71
CA TYR A 274 1.25 -13.56 24.43
C TYR A 274 2.27 -13.15 25.51
N LEU A 275 3.09 -12.13 25.23
CA LEU A 275 4.15 -11.68 26.14
C LEU A 275 3.59 -10.77 27.25
N GLU A 276 2.65 -9.89 26.92
CA GLU A 276 2.11 -8.86 27.81
C GLU A 276 0.58 -8.87 27.81
N PRO A 277 -0.08 -9.96 28.24
CA PRO A 277 -1.53 -10.09 28.15
C PRO A 277 -2.28 -9.01 28.93
N ASP A 278 -1.70 -8.49 30.02
CA ASP A 278 -2.37 -7.51 30.86
C ASP A 278 -2.49 -6.12 30.23
N THR A 279 -1.56 -5.78 29.34
CA THR A 279 -1.54 -4.51 28.57
C THR A 279 -2.61 -4.49 27.49
N TYR A 280 -2.76 -5.60 26.74
CA TYR A 280 -3.63 -5.69 25.56
C TYR A 280 -5.04 -6.22 25.87
N ILE A 281 -5.21 -6.88 27.00
CA ILE A 281 -6.50 -7.33 27.49
C ILE A 281 -6.58 -6.75 28.88
N SER A 282 -6.99 -5.49 29.05
CA SER A 282 -7.17 -4.89 30.38
C SER A 282 -8.59 -5.15 30.90
N ALA A 283 -8.76 -5.19 32.22
CA ALA A 283 -10.07 -5.28 32.87
C ALA A 283 -10.66 -3.89 33.19
N GLU A 284 -9.81 -2.87 33.34
CA GLU A 284 -10.20 -1.51 33.78
C GLU A 284 -10.50 -0.56 32.62
N LYS A 285 -10.01 -0.87 31.41
CA LYS A 285 -10.22 -0.06 30.21
C LYS A 285 -11.01 -0.86 29.18
N GLU A 286 -12.23 -0.41 28.88
CA GLU A 286 -13.02 -0.85 27.72
C GLU A 286 -12.28 -0.63 26.38
N SER A 287 -11.23 0.19 26.37
CA SER A 287 -10.58 0.66 25.14
C SER A 287 -9.61 -0.31 24.45
N SER A 288 -9.44 -1.55 24.94
CA SER A 288 -8.43 -2.49 24.38
C SER A 288 -8.88 -3.51 23.31
N PRO A 289 -10.08 -3.40 22.68
CA PRO A 289 -10.35 -4.11 21.42
C PRO A 289 -10.59 -3.19 20.20
N TRP A 290 -10.41 -1.87 20.29
CA TRP A 290 -10.64 -0.97 19.14
C TRP A 290 -9.88 -1.43 17.88
N LEU A 291 -8.59 -1.79 18.02
CA LEU A 291 -7.77 -2.31 16.91
C LEU A 291 -8.27 -3.65 16.35
N LEU A 292 -8.91 -4.48 17.18
CA LEU A 292 -9.47 -5.77 16.77
C LEU A 292 -10.81 -5.57 16.04
N GLY A 293 -11.63 -4.62 16.50
CA GLY A 293 -12.86 -4.23 15.81
C GLY A 293 -12.63 -3.38 14.55
N LEU A 294 -11.48 -2.70 14.44
CA LEU A 294 -11.15 -1.84 13.30
C LEU A 294 -11.11 -2.62 11.99
N SER A 295 -10.50 -3.82 11.96
CA SER A 295 -10.47 -4.65 10.73
C SER A 295 -11.87 -5.06 10.29
N SER A 296 -12.81 -5.25 11.23
CA SER A 296 -14.18 -5.65 10.92
C SER A 296 -14.90 -4.52 10.22
N LYS A 297 -14.72 -3.28 10.70
CA LYS A 297 -15.29 -2.09 10.07
C LYS A 297 -14.70 -1.83 8.69
N VAL A 298 -13.37 -1.92 8.56
CA VAL A 298 -12.66 -1.71 7.29
C VAL A 298 -13.05 -2.77 6.25
N SER A 299 -13.09 -4.05 6.63
CA SER A 299 -13.44 -5.12 5.69
C SER A 299 -14.92 -5.10 5.32
N LEU A 300 -15.80 -4.74 6.26
CA LEU A 300 -17.23 -4.57 5.98
C LEU A 300 -17.46 -3.40 5.01
N LEU A 301 -16.79 -2.27 5.22
CA LEU A 301 -16.84 -1.13 4.30
C LEU A 301 -16.36 -1.55 2.90
N GLY A 302 -15.24 -2.26 2.82
CA GLY A 302 -14.72 -2.79 1.54
C GLY A 302 -15.69 -3.74 0.86
N THR A 303 -16.41 -4.57 1.63
CA THR A 303 -17.45 -5.47 1.13
C THR A 303 -18.61 -4.67 0.51
N LEU A 304 -19.11 -3.65 1.20
CA LEU A 304 -20.20 -2.80 0.72
C LEU A 304 -19.81 -2.03 -0.55
N VAL A 305 -18.63 -1.42 -0.55
CA VAL A 305 -18.09 -0.68 -1.72
C VAL A 305 -17.92 -1.60 -2.92
N SER A 306 -17.38 -2.81 -2.73
CA SER A 306 -17.21 -3.80 -3.81
C SER A 306 -18.56 -4.33 -4.30
N PHE A 307 -19.54 -4.49 -3.41
CA PHE A 307 -20.89 -4.93 -3.76
C PHE A 307 -21.59 -3.92 -4.65
N ILE A 308 -21.48 -2.62 -4.34
CA ILE A 308 -22.01 -1.55 -5.20
C ILE A 308 -21.30 -1.57 -6.56
N GLY A 309 -19.97 -1.69 -6.59
CA GLY A 309 -19.21 -1.77 -7.83
C GLY A 309 -19.60 -2.97 -8.70
N MET A 310 -19.83 -4.14 -8.08
CA MET A 310 -20.34 -5.33 -8.74
C MET A 310 -21.74 -5.10 -9.31
N GLY A 311 -22.65 -4.52 -8.53
CA GLY A 311 -24.02 -4.21 -8.97
C GLY A 311 -24.06 -3.26 -10.16
N VAL A 312 -23.27 -2.18 -10.13
CA VAL A 312 -23.15 -1.24 -11.25
C VAL A 312 -22.59 -1.93 -12.49
N SER A 313 -21.60 -2.81 -12.32
CA SER A 313 -20.99 -3.55 -13.44
C SER A 313 -21.99 -4.52 -14.09
N ILE A 314 -22.75 -5.27 -13.28
CA ILE A 314 -23.81 -6.17 -13.76
C ILE A 314 -24.90 -5.37 -14.48
N SER A 315 -25.39 -4.28 -13.87
CA SER A 315 -26.44 -3.43 -14.46
C SER A 315 -26.03 -2.86 -15.80
N LEU A 316 -24.76 -2.43 -15.94
CA LEU A 316 -24.23 -1.94 -17.21
C LEU A 316 -24.22 -3.04 -18.28
N LEU A 317 -23.78 -4.26 -17.93
CA LEU A 317 -23.77 -5.38 -18.86
C LEU A 317 -25.19 -5.75 -19.31
N ILE A 318 -26.14 -5.82 -18.37
CA ILE A 318 -27.56 -6.08 -18.69
C ILE A 318 -28.11 -4.98 -19.60
N ALA A 319 -27.88 -3.70 -19.27
CA ALA A 319 -28.34 -2.59 -20.07
C ALA A 319 -27.82 -2.67 -21.51
N LYS A 320 -26.55 -3.02 -21.69
CA LYS A 320 -25.96 -3.24 -23.01
C LYS A 320 -26.55 -4.45 -23.72
N THR A 321 -26.74 -5.58 -23.04
CA THR A 321 -27.32 -6.79 -23.64
C THR A 321 -28.75 -6.56 -24.12
N VAL A 322 -29.59 -5.90 -23.32
CA VAL A 322 -31.00 -5.63 -23.65
C VAL A 322 -31.13 -4.58 -24.76
N SER A 323 -30.18 -3.66 -24.84
CA SER A 323 -30.20 -2.55 -25.80
C SER A 323 -29.45 -2.84 -27.11
N GLN A 324 -29.25 -4.10 -27.47
CA GLN A 324 -28.57 -4.51 -28.71
C GLN A 324 -29.55 -4.95 -29.81
N PRO A 325 -30.03 -4.03 -30.66
CA PRO A 325 -30.71 -4.41 -31.89
C PRO A 325 -29.78 -5.18 -32.84
N PRO A 326 -30.32 -6.01 -33.77
CA PRO A 326 -29.53 -6.63 -34.82
C PRO A 326 -28.76 -5.58 -35.62
N GLY A 327 -27.46 -5.80 -35.84
CA GLY A 327 -26.60 -4.88 -36.60
C GLY A 327 -26.03 -3.68 -35.83
N ILE A 328 -26.30 -3.55 -34.52
CA ILE A 328 -25.80 -2.43 -33.69
C ILE A 328 -24.27 -2.32 -33.66
N ALA A 329 -23.56 -3.42 -33.85
CA ALA A 329 -22.10 -3.44 -33.96
C ALA A 329 -21.56 -2.63 -35.16
N ILE A 330 -22.39 -2.37 -36.17
CA ILE A 330 -22.06 -1.57 -37.35
C ILE A 330 -22.51 -0.13 -37.15
N THR A 331 -23.71 0.08 -36.59
CA THR A 331 -24.33 1.41 -36.50
C THR A 331 -23.89 2.23 -35.28
N ASP A 332 -23.60 1.58 -34.16
CA ASP A 332 -23.11 2.24 -32.94
C ASP A 332 -22.28 1.27 -32.06
N PRO A 333 -20.98 1.09 -32.38
CA PRO A 333 -20.08 0.21 -31.64
C PRO A 333 -19.88 0.56 -30.16
N SER A 334 -20.34 1.73 -29.69
CA SER A 334 -20.22 2.10 -28.28
C SER A 334 -21.20 1.33 -27.38
N LYS A 335 -22.30 0.84 -27.95
CA LYS A 335 -23.39 0.15 -27.26
C LYS A 335 -23.20 -1.35 -27.09
N ILE A 336 -22.22 -1.94 -27.81
CA ILE A 336 -21.88 -3.35 -27.62
C ILE A 336 -21.16 -3.57 -26.27
N ILE A 337 -21.28 -4.80 -25.76
CA ILE A 337 -20.49 -5.24 -24.60
C ILE A 337 -19.04 -5.34 -25.04
N ARG A 338 -18.17 -4.63 -24.32
CA ARG A 338 -16.73 -4.64 -24.57
C ARG A 338 -16.06 -5.63 -23.62
N ALA A 339 -14.92 -6.19 -24.03
CA ALA A 339 -14.10 -7.01 -23.15
C ALA A 339 -13.73 -6.28 -21.84
N LEU A 340 -13.49 -4.96 -21.93
CA LEU A 340 -13.23 -4.09 -20.78
C LEU A 340 -14.36 -4.11 -19.74
N ASP A 341 -15.62 -4.18 -20.18
CA ASP A 341 -16.77 -4.19 -19.26
C ASP A 341 -16.79 -5.49 -18.42
N VAL A 342 -16.37 -6.62 -19.01
CA VAL A 342 -16.22 -7.92 -18.33
C VAL A 342 -15.01 -7.91 -17.39
N PHE A 343 -13.89 -7.30 -17.77
CA PHE A 343 -12.74 -7.14 -16.87
C PHE A 343 -13.09 -6.36 -15.60
N ILE A 344 -13.86 -5.27 -15.73
CA ILE A 344 -14.33 -4.48 -14.58
C ILE A 344 -15.22 -5.32 -13.66
N LEU A 345 -16.09 -6.17 -14.22
CA LEU A 345 -16.89 -7.12 -13.44
C LEU A 345 -15.98 -8.08 -12.65
N VAL A 346 -14.98 -8.67 -13.29
CA VAL A 346 -14.04 -9.62 -12.67
C VAL A 346 -13.24 -8.97 -11.54
N ILE A 347 -12.82 -7.71 -11.71
CA ILE A 347 -12.15 -6.93 -10.65
C ILE A 347 -13.07 -6.79 -9.44
N ASN A 348 -14.29 -6.28 -9.63
CA ASN A 348 -15.22 -6.04 -8.53
C ASN A 348 -15.60 -7.34 -7.80
N PHE A 349 -15.79 -8.44 -8.54
CA PHE A 349 -16.03 -9.76 -7.96
C PHE A 349 -14.86 -10.25 -7.10
N SER A 350 -13.63 -10.07 -7.60
CA SER A 350 -12.39 -10.44 -6.90
C SER A 350 -12.22 -9.64 -5.60
N LEU A 351 -12.46 -8.33 -5.66
CA LEU A 351 -12.43 -7.44 -4.50
C LEU A 351 -13.51 -7.81 -3.47
N LEU A 352 -14.75 -8.06 -3.91
CA LEU A 352 -15.85 -8.47 -3.04
C LEU A 352 -15.53 -9.79 -2.31
N THR A 353 -14.95 -10.76 -3.02
CA THR A 353 -14.54 -12.05 -2.45
C THR A 353 -13.48 -11.85 -1.35
N ALA A 354 -12.44 -11.07 -1.64
CA ALA A 354 -11.35 -10.81 -0.70
C ALA A 354 -11.82 -10.09 0.58
N HIS A 355 -12.71 -9.11 0.44
CA HIS A 355 -13.29 -8.37 1.56
C HIS A 355 -14.26 -9.22 2.39
N SER A 356 -15.03 -10.09 1.75
CA SER A 356 -15.98 -10.99 2.42
C SER A 356 -15.24 -11.99 3.32
N ILE A 357 -14.14 -12.59 2.83
CA ILE A 357 -13.26 -13.47 3.62
C ILE A 357 -12.67 -12.70 4.82
N GLY A 358 -12.18 -11.48 4.58
CA GLY A 358 -11.66 -10.61 5.64
C GLY A 358 -12.70 -10.30 6.73
N THR A 359 -13.92 -9.96 6.32
CA THR A 359 -15.02 -9.66 7.24
C THR A 359 -15.39 -10.87 8.10
N MET A 360 -15.55 -12.05 7.51
CA MET A 360 -15.86 -13.28 8.25
C MET A 360 -14.79 -13.59 9.33
N VAL A 361 -13.52 -13.52 8.96
CA VAL A 361 -12.42 -13.81 9.90
C VAL A 361 -12.29 -12.73 10.96
N SER A 362 -12.50 -11.46 10.59
CA SER A 362 -12.43 -10.35 11.53
C SER A 362 -13.51 -10.44 12.62
N ILE A 363 -14.75 -10.77 12.25
CA ILE A 363 -15.83 -11.01 13.19
C ILE A 363 -15.46 -12.16 14.14
N TRP A 364 -14.92 -13.26 13.60
CA TRP A 364 -14.49 -14.40 14.39
C TRP A 364 -13.39 -14.04 15.42
N VAL A 365 -12.37 -13.29 14.99
CA VAL A 365 -11.30 -12.80 15.87
C VAL A 365 -11.84 -11.88 16.96
N THR A 366 -12.80 -11.01 16.60
CA THR A 366 -13.44 -10.09 17.56
C THR A 366 -14.19 -10.87 18.63
N ILE A 367 -14.94 -11.91 18.27
CA ILE A 367 -15.63 -12.79 19.24
C ILE A 367 -14.63 -13.47 20.19
N LEU A 368 -13.50 -13.97 19.67
CA LEU A 368 -12.45 -14.57 20.50
C LEU A 368 -11.83 -13.56 21.47
N ALA A 369 -11.65 -12.31 21.03
CA ALA A 369 -11.13 -11.24 21.86
C ALA A 369 -12.10 -10.85 22.97
N SER A 370 -13.40 -10.68 22.66
CA SER A 370 -14.46 -10.43 23.64
C SER A 370 -14.55 -11.55 24.68
N ASN A 371 -14.41 -12.81 24.27
CA ASN A 371 -14.37 -13.95 25.19
C ASN A 371 -13.17 -13.90 26.15
N ALA A 372 -11.97 -13.56 25.65
CA ALA A 372 -10.79 -13.41 26.49
C ALA A 372 -10.92 -12.24 27.48
N HIS A 373 -11.51 -11.12 27.05
CA HIS A 373 -11.80 -9.99 27.91
C HIS A 373 -12.82 -10.34 29.01
N LYS A 374 -13.93 -11.02 28.66
CA LYS A 374 -14.93 -11.50 29.63
C LYS A 374 -14.31 -12.42 30.69
N GLN A 375 -13.43 -13.35 30.28
CA GLN A 375 -12.71 -14.21 31.23
C GLN A 375 -11.78 -13.42 32.14
N LYS A 376 -11.23 -12.29 31.68
CA LYS A 376 -10.39 -11.43 32.51
C LYS A 376 -11.20 -10.64 33.53
N LEU A 377 -12.37 -10.11 33.15
CA LEU A 377 -13.29 -9.46 34.09
C LEU A 377 -13.69 -10.41 35.23
N LEU A 378 -14.04 -11.65 34.90
CA LEU A 378 -14.37 -12.69 35.89
C LEU A 378 -13.18 -13.05 36.81
N ALA A 379 -11.95 -12.87 36.35
CA ALA A 379 -10.73 -13.13 37.12
C ALA A 379 -10.27 -11.95 37.99
N SER A 380 -10.91 -10.77 37.89
CA SER A 380 -10.59 -9.54 38.63
C SER A 380 -11.62 -9.26 39.72
N PRO A 381 -11.50 -9.86 40.92
CA PRO A 381 -12.53 -9.81 41.97
C PRO A 381 -12.83 -8.42 42.53
N HIS A 382 -11.92 -7.46 42.39
CA HIS A 382 -12.08 -6.07 42.85
C HIS A 382 -13.04 -5.23 41.99
N LEU A 383 -13.32 -5.65 40.75
CA LEU A 383 -14.26 -4.96 39.84
C LEU A 383 -15.70 -5.50 39.94
N ASN A 384 -15.89 -6.74 40.44
CA ASN A 384 -17.22 -7.34 40.60
C ASN A 384 -17.98 -6.79 41.82
N ALA A 385 -17.29 -6.20 42.81
CA ALA A 385 -17.92 -5.68 44.02
C ALA A 385 -18.58 -4.30 43.81
N SER A 386 -18.12 -3.50 42.83
CA SER A 386 -18.63 -2.15 42.57
C SER A 386 -19.84 -2.10 41.64
N SER A 387 -20.26 -3.23 41.05
CA SER A 387 -21.46 -3.32 40.19
C SER A 387 -22.67 -3.92 40.90
N MET A 388 -22.57 -4.20 42.21
CA MET A 388 -23.65 -4.75 43.04
C MET A 388 -24.15 -3.77 44.12
N THR A 389 -23.79 -2.48 44.01
CA THR A 389 -24.29 -1.41 44.89
C THR A 389 -25.03 -0.36 44.09
#